data_AF-A0A522UYS7-F1
#
_entry.id   AF-A0A522UYS7-F1
#
_cell.length_a   1.000
_cell.length_b   1.000
_cell.length_c   1.000
_cell.angle_alpha   90.00
_cell.angle_beta   90.00
_cell.angle_gamma   90.00
#
_symmetry.space_group_name_H-M   'P 1'
#
loop_
_entity.id
_entity.type
_entity.pdbx_description
1 polymer ?
#
loop_
_entity_poly.entity_id
_entity_poly.type
_entity_poly.pdbx_seq_one_letter_code
_entity_poly.pdbx_strand_id
1 'polypeptide(L)'
;MDQAIAVFIMINNHCHDVATATLLSSGLVMWSLVHHYEKSGSGSGRQKIGLFLLSIHNSMRVIVLASLAWITLSSIPRILSFTRFEWRFAVENGHIVGLIAKHTLAFVVLVCGTLLWIRLNRKIKAIPSPAPRQNSQTV
;
A
#
# COMPACT_ATOMS: atom_id res chain seq x y z
N MET A 1 0.89 2.95 34.80
CA MET A 1 1.47 3.32 33.50
C MET A 1 0.89 4.65 33.10
N ASP A 2 1.73 5.55 32.60
CA ASP A 2 1.29 6.89 32.21
C ASP A 2 0.22 6.76 31.10
N GLN A 3 -0.96 7.34 31.32
CA GLN A 3 -2.08 7.23 30.37
C GLN A 3 -1.67 7.70 28.96
N ALA A 4 -0.76 8.67 28.89
CA ALA A 4 -0.19 9.17 27.64
C ALA A 4 0.50 8.08 26.81
N ILE A 5 1.24 7.16 27.44
CA ILE A 5 1.95 6.08 26.74
C ILE A 5 0.96 5.07 26.15
N ALA A 6 -0.11 4.74 26.90
CA ALA A 6 -1.15 3.83 26.42
C ALA A 6 -1.89 4.42 25.20
N VAL A 7 -2.23 5.72 25.25
CA VAL A 7 -2.87 6.42 24.13
C VAL A 7 -1.93 6.47 22.91
N PHE A 8 -0.64 6.77 23.12
CA PHE A 8 0.34 6.78 22.04
C PHE A 8 0.46 5.42 21.34
N ILE A 9 0.52 4.32 22.10
CA ILE A 9 0.55 2.95 21.55
C ILE A 9 -0.73 2.66 20.76
N MET A 10 -1.90 3.03 21.29
CA MET A 10 -3.18 2.82 20.62
C MET A 10 -3.23 3.57 19.27
N ILE A 11 -2.82 4.85 19.26
CA ILE A 11 -2.75 5.66 18.04
C ILE A 11 -1.75 5.06 17.05
N ASN A 12 -0.56 4.67 17.49
CA ASN A 12 0.44 4.05 16.64
C ASN A 12 -0.09 2.77 15.98
N ASN A 13 -0.77 1.90 16.74
CA ASN A 13 -1.37 0.68 16.21
C ASN A 13 -2.46 0.99 15.18
N HIS A 14 -3.30 2.00 15.43
CA HIS A 14 -4.31 2.44 14.47
C HIS A 14 -3.66 2.97 13.19
N CYS A 15 -2.65 3.83 13.28
CA CYS A 15 -1.92 4.36 12.14
C CYS A 15 -1.21 3.26 11.33
N HIS A 16 -0.63 2.25 11.99
CA HIS A 16 -0.05 1.09 11.32
C HIS A 16 -1.10 0.33 10.49
N ASP A 17 -2.27 0.05 11.08
CA ASP A 17 -3.34 -0.69 10.41
C ASP A 17 -3.91 0.12 9.22
N VAL A 18 -4.08 1.44 9.39
CA VAL A 18 -4.46 2.36 8.30
C VAL A 18 -3.43 2.34 7.18
N ALA A 19 -2.14 2.42 7.48
CA ALA A 19 -1.08 2.37 6.46
C ALA A 19 -1.09 1.04 5.69
N THR A 20 -1.36 -0.07 6.37
CA THR A 20 -1.50 -1.40 5.77
C THR A 20 -2.70 -1.46 4.81
N ALA A 21 -3.83 -0.86 5.19
CA ALA A 21 -5.00 -0.75 4.32
C ALA A 21 -4.75 0.18 3.12
N THR A 22 -4.08 1.32 3.32
CA THR A 22 -3.71 2.25 2.24
C THR A 22 -2.79 1.60 1.21
N LEU A 23 -1.81 0.80 1.67
CA LEU A 23 -0.93 0.03 0.79
C LEU A 23 -1.73 -0.92 -0.12
N LEU A 24 -2.67 -1.69 0.45
CA LEU A 24 -3.50 -2.59 -0.34
C LEU A 24 -4.43 -1.82 -1.29
N SER A 25 -5.11 -0.79 -0.79
CA SER A 25 -6.08 0.01 -1.56
C SER A 25 -5.41 0.69 -2.76
N SER A 26 -4.25 1.32 -2.57
CA SER A 26 -3.48 1.92 -3.67
C SER A 26 -3.04 0.88 -4.71
N GLY A 27 -2.64 -0.32 -4.27
CA GLY A 27 -2.37 -1.46 -5.14
C GLY A 27 -3.60 -1.87 -5.95
N LEU A 28 -4.77 -1.99 -5.33
CA LEU A 28 -6.03 -2.38 -5.99
C LEU A 28 -6.50 -1.32 -7.00
N VAL A 29 -6.39 -0.03 -6.64
CA VAL A 29 -6.71 1.08 -7.56
C VAL A 29 -5.80 1.01 -8.79
N MET A 30 -4.50 0.84 -8.59
CA MET A 30 -3.55 0.73 -9.70
C MET A 30 -3.79 -0.53 -10.53
N TRP A 31 -4.14 -1.64 -9.90
CA TRP A 31 -4.51 -2.89 -10.59
C TRP A 31 -5.73 -2.71 -11.48
N SER A 32 -6.78 -2.07 -10.95
CA SER A 32 -7.98 -1.74 -11.71
C SER A 32 -7.64 -0.87 -12.93
N LEU A 33 -6.85 0.19 -12.76
CA LEU A 33 -6.42 1.07 -13.85
C LEU A 33 -5.64 0.32 -14.94
N VAL A 34 -4.68 -0.53 -14.55
CA VAL A 34 -3.91 -1.34 -15.49
C VAL A 34 -4.80 -2.35 -16.22
N HIS A 35 -5.75 -2.97 -15.52
CA HIS A 35 -6.71 -3.89 -16.13
C HIS A 35 -7.63 -3.20 -17.14
N HIS A 36 -8.09 -1.99 -16.83
CA HIS A 36 -8.85 -1.15 -17.78
C HIS A 36 -8.01 -0.72 -18.99
N TYR A 37 -6.72 -0.45 -18.80
CA TYR A 37 -5.78 -0.16 -19.90
C TYR A 37 -5.58 -1.38 -20.81
N GLU A 38 -5.39 -2.58 -20.26
CA GLU A 38 -5.21 -3.82 -21.02
C GLU A 38 -6.48 -4.20 -21.82
N LYS A 39 -7.66 -3.94 -21.26
CA LYS A 39 -8.95 -4.22 -21.91
C LYS A 39 -9.32 -3.18 -22.97
N SER A 40 -8.83 -1.94 -22.86
CA SER A 40 -9.00 -0.93 -23.90
C SER A 40 -8.15 -1.30 -25.12
N GLY A 41 -8.80 -1.62 -26.23
CA GLY A 41 -8.16 -2.01 -27.50
C GLY A 41 -7.23 -0.92 -28.08
N SER A 42 -6.66 -1.19 -29.26
CA SER A 42 -5.74 -0.25 -29.92
C SER A 42 -6.53 0.95 -30.47
N GLY A 43 -6.53 2.07 -29.75
CA GLY A 43 -7.23 3.30 -30.13
C GLY A 43 -6.88 4.49 -29.25
N SER A 44 -7.41 5.68 -29.57
CA SER A 44 -7.12 6.93 -28.86
C SER A 44 -7.45 6.88 -27.36
N GLY A 45 -8.42 6.07 -26.96
CA GLY A 45 -8.78 5.83 -25.55
C GLY A 45 -7.64 5.17 -24.74
N ARG A 46 -6.95 4.18 -25.32
CA ARG A 46 -5.82 3.51 -24.67
C ARG A 46 -4.64 4.45 -24.43
N GLN A 47 -4.40 5.38 -25.36
CA GLN A 47 -3.32 6.35 -25.25
C GLN A 47 -3.58 7.38 -24.14
N LYS A 48 -4.83 7.87 -24.01
CA LYS A 48 -5.24 8.76 -22.90
C LYS A 48 -5.10 8.08 -21.55
N ILE A 49 -5.55 6.82 -21.43
CA ILE A 49 -5.43 6.05 -20.18
C ILE A 49 -3.95 5.82 -19.85
N GLY A 50 -3.12 5.44 -20.82
CA GLY A 50 -1.68 5.22 -20.60
C GLY A 50 -0.95 6.46 -20.08
N LEU A 51 -1.24 7.64 -20.64
CA LEU A 51 -0.70 8.92 -20.16
C LEU A 51 -1.15 9.25 -18.73
N PHE A 52 -2.44 9.06 -18.43
CA PHE A 52 -2.96 9.24 -17.08
C PHE A 52 -2.29 8.30 -16.08
N LEU A 53 -2.09 7.04 -16.47
CA LEU A 53 -1.48 6.01 -15.64
C LEU A 53 -0.01 6.31 -15.35
N LEU A 54 0.75 6.81 -16.33
CA LEU A 54 2.12 7.29 -16.14
C LEU A 54 2.19 8.53 -15.23
N SER A 55 1.24 9.46 -15.37
CA SER A 55 1.18 10.67 -14.54
C SER A 55 0.93 10.34 -13.06
N ILE A 56 -0.04 9.47 -12.78
CA ILE A 56 -0.40 9.13 -11.40
C ILE A 56 0.55 8.11 -10.75
N HIS A 57 1.31 7.36 -11.55
CA HIS A 57 2.22 6.31 -11.08
C HIS A 57 3.23 6.83 -10.07
N ASN A 58 3.82 8.00 -10.30
CA ASN A 58 4.83 8.55 -9.40
C ASN A 58 4.22 8.93 -8.04
N SER A 59 3.06 9.59 -8.05
CA SER A 59 2.33 9.94 -6.82
C SER A 59 1.92 8.70 -6.03
N MET A 60 1.40 7.67 -6.71
CA MET A 60 1.01 6.41 -6.08
C MET A 60 2.23 5.67 -5.51
N ARG A 61 3.38 5.74 -6.18
CA ARG A 61 4.63 5.17 -5.68
C ARG A 61 5.08 5.83 -4.39
N VAL A 62 4.97 7.16 -4.28
CA VAL A 62 5.29 7.87 -3.04
C VAL A 62 4.38 7.42 -1.90
N ILE A 63 3.07 7.28 -2.14
CA ILE A 63 2.12 6.79 -1.14
C ILE A 63 2.51 5.38 -0.66
N VAL A 64 2.79 4.46 -1.59
CA VAL A 64 3.19 3.09 -1.25
C VAL A 64 4.49 3.04 -0.46
N LEU A 65 5.50 3.82 -0.85
CA LEU A 65 6.77 3.90 -0.13
C LEU A 65 6.60 4.52 1.26
N ALA A 66 5.80 5.57 1.38
CA ALA A 66 5.48 6.19 2.67
C ALA A 66 4.74 5.21 3.59
N SER A 67 3.76 4.46 3.06
CA SER A 67 3.06 3.41 3.80
C SER A 67 4.01 2.31 4.25
N LEU A 68 4.90 1.80 3.38
CA LEU A 68 5.87 0.76 3.73
C LEU A 68 6.88 1.25 4.78
N ALA A 69 7.39 2.47 4.63
CA ALA A 69 8.29 3.08 5.60
C ALA A 69 7.60 3.24 6.96
N TRP A 70 6.35 3.71 6.98
CA TRP A 70 5.58 3.86 8.20
C TRP A 70 5.26 2.52 8.86
N ILE A 71 4.83 1.51 8.12
CA ILE A 71 4.57 0.14 8.62
C ILE A 71 5.83 -0.41 9.30
N THR A 72 6.99 -0.25 8.67
CA THR A 72 8.27 -0.72 9.22
C THR A 72 8.64 0.03 10.50
N LEU A 73 8.50 1.36 10.52
CA LEU A 73 8.83 2.19 11.67
C LEU A 73 7.88 1.95 12.86
N SER A 74 6.58 1.92 12.59
CA SER A 74 5.53 1.72 13.59
C SER A 74 5.44 0.29 14.12
N SER A 75 6.06 -0.69 13.44
CA SER A 75 6.21 -2.06 13.93
C SER A 75 7.09 -2.14 15.18
N ILE A 76 8.08 -1.25 15.34
CA ILE A 76 9.01 -1.26 16.50
C ILE A 76 8.24 -1.09 17.83
N PRO A 77 7.50 0.00 18.07
CA PRO A 77 6.75 0.17 19.30
C PRO A 77 5.66 -0.89 19.47
N ARG A 78 5.09 -1.39 18.36
CA ARG A 78 4.08 -2.47 18.39
C ARG A 78 4.66 -3.77 18.94
N ILE A 79 5.83 -4.20 18.46
CA ILE A 79 6.51 -5.42 18.94
C ILE A 79 6.92 -5.30 20.41
N LEU A 80 7.46 -4.14 20.80
CA LEU A 80 7.86 -3.88 22.19
C LEU A 80 6.68 -3.90 23.16
N SER A 81 5.52 -3.45 22.71
CA SER A 81 4.28 -3.40 23.51
C SER A 81 3.53 -4.75 23.52
N PHE A 82 3.78 -5.60 22.52
CA PHE A 82 3.05 -6.85 22.28
C PHE A 82 3.13 -7.82 23.45
N THR A 83 4.33 -8.06 23.98
CA THR A 83 4.55 -8.99 25.10
C THR A 83 3.98 -8.49 26.42
N ARG A 84 3.93 -7.17 26.64
CA ARG A 84 3.47 -6.59 27.91
C ARG A 84 1.96 -6.39 27.99
N PHE A 85 1.31 -6.04 26.87
CA PHE A 85 -0.10 -5.67 26.88
C PHE A 85 -0.98 -6.70 26.16
N GLU A 86 -0.66 -7.02 24.91
CA GLU A 86 -1.56 -7.83 24.08
C GLU A 86 -1.49 -9.31 24.46
N TRP A 87 -0.29 -9.84 24.73
CA TRP A 87 -0.13 -11.25 25.12
C TRP A 87 -0.75 -11.56 26.49
N ARG A 88 -0.46 -10.75 27.51
CA ARG A 88 -1.04 -10.93 28.86
C ARG A 88 -2.55 -10.82 28.84
N PHE A 89 -3.09 -9.79 28.18
CA PHE A 89 -4.54 -9.60 28.09
C PHE A 89 -5.24 -10.72 27.31
N ALA A 90 -4.63 -11.22 26.23
CA ALA A 90 -5.21 -12.31 25.46
C ALA A 90 -5.19 -13.65 26.20
N VAL A 91 -4.17 -13.91 27.02
CA VAL A 91 -4.11 -15.10 27.89
C VAL A 91 -5.12 -14.99 29.02
N GLU A 92 -5.21 -13.83 29.67
CA GLU A 92 -6.14 -13.58 30.78
C GLU A 92 -7.61 -13.64 30.32
N ASN A 93 -7.92 -13.29 29.07
CA ASN A 93 -9.29 -13.30 28.52
C ASN A 93 -9.58 -14.46 27.54
N GLY A 94 -8.65 -15.41 27.34
CA GLY A 94 -8.83 -16.54 26.42
C GLY A 94 -8.94 -16.18 24.93
N HIS A 95 -8.57 -14.97 24.52
CA HIS A 95 -8.72 -14.46 23.14
C HIS A 95 -7.49 -14.68 22.25
N ILE A 96 -6.66 -15.68 22.57
CA ILE A 96 -5.41 -15.97 21.86
C ILE A 96 -5.65 -16.19 20.35
N VAL A 97 -6.73 -16.90 20.00
CA VAL A 97 -7.10 -17.17 18.60
C VAL A 97 -7.38 -15.88 17.83
N GLY A 98 -8.07 -14.91 18.43
CA GLY A 98 -8.36 -13.61 17.80
C GLY A 98 -7.08 -12.80 17.56
N LEU A 99 -6.13 -12.88 18.49
CA LEU A 99 -4.83 -12.20 18.34
C LEU A 99 -4.03 -12.78 17.17
N ILE A 100 -3.99 -14.10 17.04
CA ILE A 100 -3.31 -14.80 15.93
C ILE A 100 -3.97 -14.45 14.60
N ALA A 101 -5.31 -14.48 14.53
CA ALA A 101 -6.06 -14.14 13.32
C ALA A 101 -5.75 -12.71 12.86
N LYS A 102 -5.71 -11.74 13.78
CA LYS A 102 -5.36 -10.35 13.48
C LYS A 102 -3.97 -10.22 12.84
N HIS A 103 -2.96 -10.87 13.41
CA HIS A 103 -1.58 -10.80 12.90
C HIS A 103 -1.44 -11.50 11.56
N THR A 104 -2.09 -12.66 11.40
CA THR A 104 -2.10 -13.41 10.15
C THR A 104 -2.75 -12.57 9.05
N LEU A 105 -3.90 -11.95 9.32
CA LEU A 105 -4.59 -11.11 8.35
C LEU A 105 -3.74 -9.88 7.98
N ALA A 106 -3.16 -9.19 8.95
CA ALA A 106 -2.29 -8.04 8.70
C ALA A 106 -1.08 -8.42 7.84
N PHE A 107 -0.46 -9.57 8.12
CA PHE A 107 0.66 -10.08 7.35
C PHE A 107 0.25 -10.43 5.90
N VAL A 108 -0.88 -11.11 5.72
CA VAL A 108 -1.41 -11.43 4.39
C VAL A 108 -1.69 -10.16 3.59
N VAL A 109 -2.33 -9.15 4.19
CA VAL A 109 -2.62 -7.88 3.52
C VAL A 109 -1.33 -7.16 3.12
N LEU A 110 -0.34 -7.10 4.02
CA LEU A 110 0.96 -6.48 3.75
C LEU A 110 1.68 -7.18 2.59
N VAL A 111 1.76 -8.52 2.63
CA VAL A 111 2.45 -9.32 1.60
C VAL A 111 1.72 -9.20 0.27
N CYS A 112 0.40 -9.39 0.24
CA CYS A 112 -0.41 -9.28 -0.97
C CYS A 112 -0.34 -7.88 -1.58
N GLY A 113 -0.50 -6.83 -0.77
CA GLY A 113 -0.40 -5.44 -1.23
C GLY A 113 0.98 -5.14 -1.83
N THR A 114 2.05 -5.58 -1.17
CA THR A 114 3.43 -5.41 -1.65
C THR A 114 3.67 -6.17 -2.96
N LEU A 115 3.29 -7.45 -3.03
CA LEU A 115 3.46 -8.27 -4.23
C LEU A 115 2.65 -7.75 -5.42
N LEU A 116 1.43 -7.29 -5.16
CA LEU A 116 0.58 -6.64 -6.16
C LEU A 116 1.27 -5.40 -6.72
N TRP A 117 1.81 -4.54 -5.86
CA TRP A 117 2.53 -3.35 -6.29
C TRP A 117 3.78 -3.67 -7.14
N ILE A 118 4.58 -4.66 -6.74
CA ILE A 118 5.75 -5.09 -7.50
C ILE A 118 5.35 -5.58 -8.90
N ARG A 119 4.27 -6.37 -9.01
CA ARG A 119 3.75 -6.87 -10.29
C ARG A 119 3.25 -5.74 -11.17
N LEU A 120 2.51 -4.79 -10.62
CA LEU A 120 1.97 -3.65 -11.37
C LEU A 120 3.07 -2.71 -11.85
N ASN A 121 4.06 -2.41 -11.01
CA ASN A 121 5.16 -1.54 -11.37
C ASN A 121 5.95 -2.09 -12.56
N ARG A 122 6.09 -3.42 -12.69
CA ARG A 122 6.68 -4.06 -13.87
C ARG A 122 5.83 -3.86 -15.12
N LYS A 123 4.51 -4.01 -15.02
CA LYS A 123 3.58 -3.78 -16.14
C LYS A 123 3.59 -2.34 -16.63
N ILE A 124 3.61 -1.37 -15.72
CA ILE A 124 3.58 0.06 -16.06
C ILE A 124 4.87 0.49 -16.76
N LYS A 125 6.03 0.00 -16.30
CA LYS A 125 7.32 0.27 -16.97
C LYS A 125 7.42 -0.33 -18.38
N ALA A 126 6.61 -1.33 -18.69
CA ALA A 126 6.54 -1.92 -20.03
C ALA A 126 5.66 -1.11 -20.99
N ILE A 127 4.91 -0.11 -20.52
CA ILE A 127 4.12 0.78 -21.37
C ILE A 127 5.08 1.73 -22.09
N PRO A 128 5.13 1.74 -23.43
CA PRO A 128 5.98 2.67 -24.17
C PRO A 128 5.56 4.11 -23.86
N SER A 129 6.47 4.91 -23.32
CA SER A 129 6.25 6.34 -23.19
C SER A 129 6.09 6.93 -24.60
N PRO A 130 5.07 7.77 -24.85
CA PRO A 130 4.98 8.46 -26.12
C PRO A 130 6.23 9.34 -26.29
N ALA A 131 6.90 9.18 -27.44
CA ALA A 131 8.09 9.97 -27.77
C ALA A 131 7.79 11.46 -27.60
N PRO A 132 8.77 12.27 -27.15
CA PRO A 132 8.60 13.72 -27.14
C PRO A 132 8.20 14.16 -28.54
N ARG A 133 7.09 14.91 -28.66
CA ARG A 133 6.72 15.55 -29.92
C ARG A 133 7.91 16.41 -30.33
N GLN A 134 8.68 15.97 -31.31
CA GLN A 134 9.60 16.85 -32.00
C GLN A 134 8.73 17.95 -32.61
N ASN A 135 8.90 19.17 -32.11
CA ASN A 135 8.23 20.35 -32.65
C ASN A 135 8.71 20.54 -34.10
N SER A 136 7.97 19.96 -35.03
CA SER A 136 7.98 20.38 -36.43
C SER A 136 7.27 21.72 -36.53
N GLN A 137 7.98 22.80 -36.17
CA GLN A 137 7.67 24.14 -36.65
C GLN A 137 8.94 24.76 -37.20
N THR A 138 9.21 24.38 -38.45
CA THR A 138 9.65 25.30 -39.50
C THR A 138 8.70 26.51 -39.52
N VAL A 139 9.22 27.72 -39.33
CA VAL A 139 9.23 28.80 -40.34
C VAL A 139 10.46 29.65 -40.07
#